data_AF-A0A2H4SPY6-F1
#
_entry.id   AF-A0A2H4SPY6-F1
#
_cell.length_a   1.000
_cell.length_b   1.000
_cell.length_c   1.000
_cell.angle_alpha   90.00
_cell.angle_beta   90.00
_cell.angle_gamma   90.00
#
_symmetry.space_group_name_H-M   'P 1'
#
loop_
_entity.id
_entity.type
_entity.pdbx_description
1 polymer ?
#
loop_
_entity_poly.entity_id
_entity_poly.type
_entity_poly.pdbx_seq_one_letter_code
_entity_poly.pdbx_strand_id
1 'polypeptide(L)'
;MAAPTEAQLAHQKLLEELDTHAIQKTFRSATWKPNQRRNKNLKAILGDASKREASAVATPADHSGAATPARDDGLSTSGTSTPATTTGNSGGSGSLTAAPNLAQASSSLSKLVLEKSLKPSGLAAASGGGTTPAATYMNIESAPSLAHAKRYCDITGLPAPYFDPKSRLRYHNKEVFALIRSLPQSTAELYLEARGAHTILK
;
A
#
# COMPACT_ATOMS: atom_id res chain seq x y z
N MET A 1 -49.20 26.69 4.25
CA MET A 1 -47.96 26.40 3.50
C MET A 1 -48.03 27.19 2.20
N ALA A 2 -47.13 28.13 1.96
CA ALA A 2 -47.11 28.86 0.69
C ALA A 2 -46.80 27.90 -0.46
N ALA A 3 -47.48 28.07 -1.60
CA ALA A 3 -47.21 27.26 -2.79
C ALA A 3 -45.75 27.49 -3.26
N PRO A 4 -45.06 26.44 -3.73
CA PRO A 4 -43.71 26.59 -4.25
C PRO A 4 -43.72 27.53 -5.46
N THR A 5 -42.71 28.39 -5.54
CA THR A 5 -42.57 29.34 -6.64
C THR A 5 -42.21 28.60 -7.93
N GLU A 6 -42.49 29.21 -9.09
CA GLU A 6 -42.16 28.64 -10.40
C GLU A 6 -40.67 28.30 -10.54
N ALA A 7 -39.79 29.14 -9.98
CA ALA A 7 -38.36 28.87 -9.92
C ALA A 7 -38.00 27.64 -9.08
N GLN A 8 -38.71 27.40 -7.97
CA GLN A 8 -38.52 26.20 -7.15
C GLN A 8 -38.98 24.93 -7.87
N LEU A 9 -40.08 25.00 -8.62
CA LEU A 9 -40.57 23.90 -9.43
C LEU A 9 -39.63 23.57 -10.59
N ALA A 10 -39.10 24.59 -11.28
CA ALA A 10 -38.10 24.40 -12.33
C ALA A 10 -36.82 23.74 -11.79
N HIS A 11 -36.37 24.14 -10.60
CA HIS A 11 -35.22 23.51 -9.93
C HIS A 11 -35.49 22.05 -9.55
N GLN A 12 -36.69 21.74 -9.02
CA GLN A 12 -37.07 20.36 -8.70
C GLN A 12 -37.09 19.47 -9.95
N LYS A 13 -37.66 19.96 -11.05
CA LYS A 13 -37.66 19.25 -12.33
C LYS A 13 -36.25 18.94 -12.82
N LEU A 14 -35.32 19.88 -12.66
CA LEU A 14 -33.91 19.67 -13.02
C LEU A 14 -33.29 18.55 -12.17
N LEU A 15 -33.54 18.53 -10.86
CA LEU A 15 -33.03 17.47 -9.98
C LEU A 15 -33.59 16.09 -10.36
N GLU A 16 -34.87 16.01 -10.73
CA GLU A 16 -35.51 14.76 -11.17
C GLU A 16 -34.92 14.26 -12.50
N GLU A 17 -34.66 15.16 -13.44
CA GLU A 17 -34.04 14.82 -14.73
C GLU A 17 -32.60 14.30 -14.57
N LEU A 18 -31.84 14.82 -13.60
CA LEU A 18 -30.48 14.38 -13.31
C LEU A 18 -30.40 13.09 -12.45
N ASP A 19 -31.53 12.51 -12.05
CA ASP A 19 -31.52 11.28 -11.25
C ASP A 19 -31.29 10.02 -12.10
N THR A 20 -30.14 9.39 -11.87
CA THR A 20 -29.77 8.12 -12.50
C THR A 20 -30.55 6.90 -12.01
N HIS A 21 -31.38 7.02 -10.97
CA HIS A 21 -32.25 5.95 -10.46
C HIS A 21 -33.63 5.93 -11.11
N ALA A 22 -34.10 7.09 -11.60
CA ALA A 22 -35.34 7.17 -12.38
C ALA A 22 -35.27 6.32 -13.66
N ILE A 23 -34.07 6.14 -14.21
CA ILE A 23 -33.82 5.34 -15.41
C ILE A 23 -33.47 3.89 -15.02
N GLN A 24 -34.21 2.92 -15.58
CA GLN A 24 -33.95 1.50 -15.39
C GLN A 24 -32.64 1.05 -16.04
N LYS A 25 -31.80 0.33 -15.28
CA LYS A 25 -30.47 -0.12 -15.71
C LYS A 25 -30.55 -1.50 -16.36
N THR A 26 -30.87 -1.56 -17.66
CA THR A 26 -31.04 -2.81 -18.44
C THR A 26 -29.75 -3.62 -18.65
N PHE A 27 -28.59 -3.01 -18.41
CA PHE A 27 -27.27 -3.62 -18.59
C PHE A 27 -26.60 -4.03 -17.28
N ARG A 28 -27.18 -3.72 -16.11
CA ARG A 28 -26.57 -4.05 -14.80
C ARG A 28 -27.00 -5.45 -14.38
N SER A 29 -26.03 -6.32 -14.06
CA SER A 29 -26.34 -7.64 -13.51
C SER A 29 -26.98 -7.54 -12.13
N ALA A 30 -28.09 -8.24 -11.93
CA ALA A 30 -28.80 -8.30 -10.65
C ALA A 30 -28.08 -9.16 -9.60
N THR A 31 -27.19 -10.06 -10.05
CA THR A 31 -26.50 -11.03 -9.21
C THR A 31 -25.22 -10.49 -8.57
N TRP A 32 -24.64 -9.43 -9.13
CA TRP A 32 -23.39 -8.89 -8.63
C TRP A 32 -23.59 -8.12 -7.31
N LYS A 33 -22.81 -8.48 -6.28
CA LYS A 33 -22.81 -7.82 -4.98
C LYS A 33 -21.50 -7.07 -4.75
N PRO A 34 -21.54 -5.80 -4.31
CA PRO A 34 -20.33 -5.02 -4.04
C PRO A 34 -19.54 -5.61 -2.87
N ASN A 35 -18.21 -5.74 -3.03
CA ASN A 35 -17.33 -6.11 -1.93
C ASN A 35 -17.14 -4.91 -0.96
N GLN A 36 -17.20 -5.17 0.34
CA GLN A 36 -16.98 -4.15 1.38
C GLN A 36 -15.54 -3.60 1.38
N ARG A 37 -14.54 -4.42 1.01
CA ARG A 37 -13.11 -4.07 1.11
C ARG A 37 -12.55 -3.35 -0.13
N ARG A 38 -13.37 -2.57 -0.84
CA ARG A 38 -12.96 -1.86 -2.08
C ARG A 38 -12.37 -0.47 -1.81
N ASN A 39 -12.93 0.26 -0.85
CA ASN A 39 -12.53 1.63 -0.55
C ASN A 39 -11.29 1.61 0.36
N LYS A 40 -10.10 1.56 -0.24
CA LYS A 40 -8.81 1.53 0.46
C LYS A 40 -8.03 2.82 0.19
N ASN A 41 -7.26 3.29 1.16
CA ASN A 41 -6.30 4.37 0.92
C ASN A 41 -5.03 3.84 0.22
N LEU A 42 -4.27 4.74 -0.40
CA LEU A 42 -3.02 4.37 -1.09
C LEU A 42 -2.05 3.60 -0.19
N LYS A 43 -1.98 3.98 1.09
CA LYS A 43 -1.14 3.29 2.08
C LYS A 43 -1.55 1.82 2.29
N ALA A 44 -2.84 1.53 2.38
CA ALA A 44 -3.33 0.16 2.52
C ALA A 44 -3.13 -0.64 1.23
N ILE A 45 -3.32 -0.02 0.07
CA ILE A 45 -3.06 -0.65 -1.24
C ILE A 45 -1.58 -1.04 -1.36
N LEU A 46 -0.67 -0.11 -1.05
CA LEU A 46 0.76 -0.36 -1.06
C LEU A 46 1.16 -1.43 -0.04
N GLY A 47 0.56 -1.41 1.16
CA GLY A 47 0.78 -2.43 2.17
C GLY A 47 0.32 -3.83 1.76
N ASP A 48 -0.82 -3.94 1.08
CA ASP A 48 -1.31 -5.21 0.53
C ASP A 48 -0.41 -5.72 -0.61
N ALA A 49 0.09 -4.82 -1.47
CA ALA A 49 1.01 -5.17 -2.56
C ALA A 49 2.34 -5.71 -2.02
N SER A 50 2.96 -5.03 -1.06
CA SER A 50 4.22 -5.47 -0.43
C SER A 50 4.07 -6.83 0.27
N LYS A 51 2.96 -7.06 0.99
CA LYS A 51 2.69 -8.37 1.64
C LYS A 51 2.49 -9.49 0.62
N ARG A 52 1.83 -9.20 -0.51
CA ARG A 52 1.62 -10.16 -1.60
C ARG A 52 2.95 -10.54 -2.26
N GLU A 53 3.81 -9.56 -2.54
CA GLU A 53 5.16 -9.80 -3.08
C GLU A 53 6.01 -10.65 -2.13
N ALA A 54 6.00 -10.34 -0.84
CA ALA A 54 6.71 -11.14 0.16
C ALA A 54 6.22 -12.61 0.22
N SER A 55 4.90 -12.81 0.07
CA SER A 55 4.29 -14.15 0.07
C SER A 55 4.59 -14.94 -1.21
N ALA A 56 4.71 -14.25 -2.35
CA ALA A 56 5.10 -14.85 -3.63
C ALA A 56 6.58 -15.28 -3.66
N VAL A 57 7.47 -14.56 -2.96
CA VAL A 57 8.89 -14.94 -2.83
C VAL A 57 9.08 -16.12 -1.87
N ALA A 58 8.23 -16.23 -0.84
CA ALA A 58 8.29 -17.32 0.14
C ALA A 58 7.76 -18.66 -0.38
N THR A 59 7.05 -18.69 -1.51
CA THR A 59 6.65 -19.93 -2.19
C THR A 59 7.67 -20.22 -3.28
N PRO A 60 8.51 -21.27 -3.15
CA PRO A 60 9.35 -21.71 -4.25
C PRO A 60 8.45 -22.05 -5.43
N ALA A 61 8.54 -21.28 -6.52
CA ALA A 61 8.06 -21.73 -7.81
C ALA A 61 9.00 -22.84 -8.25
N ASP A 62 8.84 -24.04 -7.69
CA ASP A 62 9.45 -25.24 -8.24
C ASP A 62 9.05 -25.30 -9.71
N HIS A 63 10.06 -25.46 -10.55
CA HIS A 63 9.98 -25.36 -11.99
C HIS A 63 9.34 -26.66 -12.51
N SER A 64 8.05 -26.87 -12.22
CA SER A 64 7.29 -28.02 -12.72
C SER A 64 6.76 -27.70 -14.11
N GLY A 65 7.67 -27.55 -15.07
CA GLY A 65 7.36 -27.88 -16.45
C GLY A 65 7.06 -29.37 -16.52
N ALA A 66 5.90 -29.73 -17.07
CA ALA A 66 5.41 -31.09 -17.32
C ALA A 66 4.83 -31.85 -16.12
N ALA A 67 3.60 -31.50 -15.74
CA ALA A 67 2.57 -32.50 -15.50
C ALA A 67 1.21 -31.84 -15.73
N THR A 68 0.60 -32.10 -16.89
CA THR A 68 -0.85 -31.96 -17.07
C THR A 68 -1.55 -32.98 -16.16
N PRO A 69 -2.38 -32.58 -15.18
CA PRO A 69 -3.46 -33.43 -14.73
C PRO A 69 -4.74 -33.05 -15.49
N ALA A 70 -5.51 -34.08 -15.77
CA ALA A 70 -6.78 -33.99 -16.47
C ALA A 70 -7.76 -33.03 -15.80
N ARG A 71 -8.65 -32.53 -16.64
CA ARG A 71 -9.84 -31.73 -16.37
C ARG A 71 -10.67 -32.36 -15.24
N ASP A 72 -10.79 -31.67 -14.12
CA ASP A 72 -11.74 -31.92 -13.04
C ASP A 72 -12.26 -30.57 -12.54
N ASP A 73 -13.55 -30.34 -12.76
CA ASP A 73 -14.29 -29.16 -12.32
C ASP A 73 -14.50 -29.23 -10.81
N GLY A 74 -13.96 -28.28 -10.05
CA GLY A 74 -14.12 -28.32 -8.60
C GLY A 74 -13.66 -27.07 -7.88
N LEU A 75 -14.46 -26.01 -7.95
CA LEU A 75 -14.41 -24.89 -7.01
C LEU A 75 -14.51 -25.44 -5.58
N SER A 76 -13.45 -25.34 -4.78
CA SER A 76 -13.57 -25.56 -3.33
C SER A 76 -12.61 -24.68 -2.53
N THR A 77 -13.17 -23.55 -2.13
CA THR A 77 -12.84 -22.84 -0.89
C THR A 77 -13.33 -23.67 0.29
N SER A 78 -12.45 -24.01 1.23
CA SER A 78 -12.67 -24.10 2.69
C SER A 78 -11.78 -25.18 3.33
N GLY A 79 -11.19 -24.87 4.48
CA GLY A 79 -10.70 -25.91 5.38
C GLY A 79 -9.42 -25.58 6.11
N THR A 80 -9.50 -24.71 7.12
CA THR A 80 -8.61 -24.77 8.28
C THR A 80 -8.58 -26.22 8.78
N SER A 81 -7.40 -26.84 8.84
CA SER A 81 -7.19 -28.06 9.61
C SER A 81 -5.78 -28.06 10.19
N THR A 82 -5.73 -27.71 11.47
CA THR A 82 -4.65 -28.00 12.42
C THR A 82 -4.41 -29.52 12.47
N PRO A 83 -3.17 -30.02 12.45
CA PRO A 83 -2.94 -31.45 12.63
C PRO A 83 -3.05 -31.81 14.12
N ALA A 84 -4.00 -32.70 14.42
CA ALA A 84 -4.11 -33.39 15.70
C ALA A 84 -3.15 -34.58 15.73
N THR A 85 -2.37 -34.68 16.81
CA THR A 85 -1.54 -35.83 17.14
C THR A 85 -2.43 -36.98 17.62
N THR A 86 -2.37 -38.15 16.97
CA THR A 86 -2.94 -39.39 17.51
C THR A 86 -1.87 -40.48 17.62
N THR A 87 -1.48 -40.73 18.86
CA THR A 87 -0.78 -41.92 19.33
C THR A 87 -1.67 -43.15 19.19
N GLY A 88 -1.16 -44.20 18.55
CA GLY A 88 -1.76 -45.54 18.51
C GLY A 88 -0.68 -46.61 18.33
N ASN A 89 -0.43 -47.37 19.41
CA ASN A 89 0.50 -48.51 19.47
C ASN A 89 -0.08 -49.75 18.78
N SER A 90 0.76 -50.49 18.05
CA SER A 90 0.63 -51.96 17.89
C SER A 90 2.02 -52.55 17.67
N GLY A 91 2.39 -53.52 18.52
CA GLY A 91 3.78 -53.96 18.73
C GLY A 91 4.33 -55.04 17.80
N GLY A 92 5.57 -55.44 18.10
CA GLY A 92 6.12 -56.75 17.76
C GLY A 92 7.37 -56.77 16.88
N SER A 93 8.51 -57.14 17.51
CA SER A 93 9.68 -57.86 16.95
C SER A 93 10.77 -57.09 16.17
N GLY A 94 11.98 -57.12 16.74
CA GLY A 94 13.18 -57.60 16.02
C GLY A 94 14.00 -56.62 15.16
N SER A 95 15.16 -56.21 15.72
CA SER A 95 16.47 -56.14 15.06
C SER A 95 16.70 -55.23 13.83
N LEU A 96 17.45 -54.15 14.07
CA LEU A 96 18.58 -53.64 13.27
C LEU A 96 18.39 -53.58 11.73
N THR A 97 17.90 -52.44 11.23
CA THR A 97 18.42 -51.73 10.04
C THR A 97 17.68 -50.40 9.94
N ALA A 98 18.41 -49.30 10.12
CA ALA A 98 17.87 -47.95 10.07
C ALA A 98 17.43 -47.62 8.64
N ALA A 99 16.12 -47.65 8.38
CA ALA A 99 15.57 -46.96 7.22
C ALA A 99 15.77 -45.44 7.45
N PRO A 100 16.47 -44.72 6.55
CA PRO A 100 16.55 -43.27 6.68
C PRO A 100 15.13 -42.74 6.50
N ASN A 101 14.60 -42.10 7.55
CA ASN A 101 13.28 -41.48 7.55
C ASN A 101 13.16 -40.51 6.36
N LEU A 102 12.57 -40.95 5.25
CA LEU A 102 12.39 -40.16 4.03
C LEU A 102 11.57 -38.89 4.31
N ALA A 103 10.69 -38.93 5.31
CA ALA A 103 9.95 -37.77 5.81
C ALA A 103 10.86 -36.73 6.52
N GLN A 104 11.94 -37.17 7.17
CA GLN A 104 12.95 -36.29 7.78
C GLN A 104 13.93 -35.75 6.73
N ALA A 105 14.21 -36.53 5.69
CA ALA A 105 15.04 -36.10 4.56
C ALA A 105 14.32 -35.05 3.68
N SER A 106 13.02 -35.23 3.41
CA SER A 106 12.25 -34.25 2.63
C SER A 106 12.02 -32.95 3.39
N SER A 107 11.73 -33.00 4.68
CA SER A 107 11.60 -31.79 5.51
C SER A 107 12.93 -31.03 5.67
N SER A 108 14.07 -31.73 5.73
CA SER A 108 15.39 -31.08 5.75
C SER A 108 15.78 -30.47 4.39
N LEU A 109 15.41 -31.09 3.27
CA LEU A 109 15.57 -30.49 1.95
C LEU A 109 14.68 -29.27 1.74
N SER A 110 13.41 -29.32 2.15
CA SER A 110 12.52 -28.15 2.10
C SER A 110 13.08 -27.00 2.93
N LYS A 111 13.64 -27.27 4.11
CA LYS A 111 14.29 -26.26 4.95
C LYS A 111 15.55 -25.68 4.29
N LEU A 112 16.38 -26.51 3.66
CA LEU A 112 17.59 -26.07 2.95
C LEU A 112 17.26 -25.26 1.68
N VAL A 113 16.21 -25.64 0.93
CA VAL A 113 15.70 -24.88 -0.22
C VAL A 113 15.10 -23.55 0.24
N LEU A 114 14.39 -23.53 1.37
CA LEU A 114 13.90 -22.30 2.01
C LEU A 114 15.08 -21.38 2.40
N GLU A 115 16.10 -21.91 3.07
CA GLU A 115 17.29 -21.17 3.48
C GLU A 115 18.10 -20.66 2.29
N LYS A 116 18.15 -21.41 1.18
CA LYS A 116 18.80 -21.02 -0.08
C LYS A 116 18.03 -19.90 -0.80
N SER A 117 16.69 -19.95 -0.81
CA SER A 117 15.82 -18.91 -1.38
C SER A 117 15.86 -17.61 -0.55
N LEU A 118 15.89 -17.74 0.78
CA LEU A 118 16.01 -16.62 1.72
C LEU A 118 17.40 -15.99 1.76
N LYS A 119 18.41 -16.61 1.14
CA LYS A 119 19.76 -16.04 1.02
C LYS A 119 19.82 -15.20 -0.26
N PRO A 120 19.70 -13.86 -0.19
CA PRO A 120 19.91 -13.02 -1.37
C PRO A 120 21.32 -13.31 -1.91
N SER A 121 21.41 -13.66 -3.20
CA SER A 121 22.66 -13.80 -3.93
C SER A 121 23.57 -12.61 -3.60
N GLY A 122 24.81 -12.89 -3.21
CA GLY A 122 25.74 -12.01 -2.48
C GLY A 122 26.23 -10.74 -3.18
N LEU A 123 25.40 -10.06 -3.96
CA LEU A 123 25.64 -8.71 -4.48
C LEU A 123 24.77 -7.64 -3.79
N ALA A 124 24.05 -7.99 -2.71
CA ALA A 124 23.22 -7.08 -1.92
C ALA A 124 23.81 -6.79 -0.51
N ALA A 125 25.03 -7.24 -0.21
CA ALA A 125 25.63 -7.11 1.12
C ALA A 125 26.37 -5.79 1.38
N ALA A 126 26.40 -4.86 0.41
CA ALA A 126 27.12 -3.58 0.54
C ALA A 126 26.26 -2.40 1.03
N SER A 127 24.95 -2.56 1.17
CA SER A 127 24.05 -1.53 1.72
C SER A 127 23.22 -2.12 2.85
N GLY A 128 23.44 -1.63 4.07
CA GLY A 128 22.95 -2.21 5.32
C GLY A 128 21.51 -2.71 5.31
N GLY A 129 21.35 -4.00 5.65
CA GLY A 129 20.32 -4.49 6.55
C GLY A 129 18.85 -4.26 6.17
N GLY A 130 18.47 -4.56 4.93
CA GLY A 130 17.06 -4.73 4.56
C GLY A 130 16.96 -5.63 3.34
N THR A 131 16.04 -6.59 3.35
CA THR A 131 15.65 -7.37 2.16
C THR A 131 15.17 -6.37 1.11
N THR A 132 16.03 -5.96 0.19
CA THR A 132 15.63 -5.04 -0.86
C THR A 132 14.58 -5.77 -1.71
N PRO A 133 13.34 -5.22 -1.81
CA PRO A 133 12.32 -5.85 -2.64
C PRO A 133 12.85 -6.00 -4.06
N ALA A 134 12.57 -7.15 -4.69
CA ALA A 134 12.98 -7.41 -6.06
C ALA A 134 12.55 -6.23 -6.96
N ALA A 135 13.51 -5.62 -7.66
CA ALA A 135 13.25 -4.41 -8.43
C ALA A 135 12.24 -4.72 -9.55
N THR A 136 11.01 -4.23 -9.37
CA THR A 136 9.94 -4.29 -10.37
C THR A 136 9.79 -2.91 -11.00
N TYR A 137 9.33 -2.83 -12.25
CA TYR A 137 9.10 -1.56 -12.97
C TYR A 137 8.31 -0.53 -12.14
N MET A 138 7.43 -0.98 -11.24
CA MET A 138 6.60 -0.13 -10.37
C MET A 138 7.27 0.32 -9.07
N ASN A 139 8.38 -0.29 -8.66
CA ASN A 139 9.06 -0.01 -7.39
C ASN A 139 10.33 0.85 -7.56
N ILE A 140 10.75 1.10 -8.80
CA ILE A 140 11.90 1.95 -9.10
C ILE A 140 11.41 3.41 -9.09
N GLU A 141 11.57 4.09 -7.97
CA GLU A 141 11.29 5.52 -7.85
C GLU A 141 12.48 6.37 -8.31
N SER A 142 12.19 7.61 -8.74
CA SER A 142 13.23 8.57 -9.08
C SER A 142 14.00 8.98 -7.81
N ALA A 143 15.33 9.04 -7.91
CA ALA A 143 16.16 9.53 -6.82
C ALA A 143 15.78 10.96 -6.40
N PRO A 144 15.86 11.29 -5.10
CA PRO A 144 15.62 12.66 -4.64
C PRO A 144 16.68 13.61 -5.18
N SER A 145 16.31 14.88 -5.36
CA SER A 145 17.25 15.92 -5.80
C SER A 145 18.25 16.26 -4.70
N LEU A 146 19.55 16.25 -5.03
CA LEU A 146 20.64 16.74 -4.16
C LEU A 146 21.00 18.21 -4.44
N ALA A 147 20.41 18.82 -5.47
CA ALA A 147 20.71 20.20 -5.84
C ALA A 147 20.12 21.19 -4.83
N HIS A 148 20.85 22.29 -4.58
CA HIS A 148 20.37 23.35 -3.70
C HIS A 148 19.07 23.98 -4.24
N ALA A 149 18.00 23.94 -3.44
CA ALA A 149 16.73 24.53 -3.82
C ALA A 149 16.82 26.07 -3.83
N LYS A 150 16.30 26.69 -4.89
CA LYS A 150 16.13 28.15 -4.95
C LYS A 150 15.08 28.58 -3.93
N ARG A 151 15.35 29.68 -3.23
CA ARG A 151 14.48 30.19 -2.15
C ARG A 151 13.69 31.39 -2.65
N TYR A 152 12.37 31.25 -2.61
CA TYR A 152 11.42 32.30 -2.94
C TYR A 152 10.68 32.76 -1.68
N CYS A 153 10.12 33.96 -1.75
CA CYS A 153 9.30 34.55 -0.70
C CYS A 153 7.97 33.83 -0.64
N ASP A 154 7.54 33.45 0.56
CA ASP A 154 6.32 32.68 0.76
C ASP A 154 5.04 33.53 0.50
N ILE A 155 5.16 34.86 0.52
CA ILE A 155 4.04 35.80 0.31
C ILE A 155 3.98 36.31 -1.14
N THR A 156 5.12 36.73 -1.71
CA THR A 156 5.15 37.41 -3.03
C THR A 156 5.70 36.56 -4.17
N GLY A 157 6.36 35.43 -3.89
CA GLY A 157 7.01 34.59 -4.90
C GLY A 157 8.33 35.15 -5.47
N LEU A 158 8.75 36.36 -5.07
CA LEU A 158 10.04 36.94 -5.45
C LEU A 158 11.23 36.18 -4.83
N PRO A 159 12.45 36.24 -5.39
CA PRO A 159 13.62 35.58 -4.78
C PRO A 159 13.87 36.11 -3.37
N ALA A 160 13.89 35.24 -2.36
CA ALA A 160 14.01 35.64 -0.95
C ALA A 160 15.39 35.29 -0.39
N PRO A 161 16.30 36.28 -0.24
CA PRO A 161 17.59 36.05 0.39
C PRO A 161 17.46 35.83 1.91
N TYR A 162 16.43 36.40 2.55
CA TYR A 162 16.30 36.45 4.00
C TYR A 162 15.17 35.56 4.55
N PHE A 163 15.25 35.28 5.85
CA PHE A 163 14.30 34.44 6.58
C PHE A 163 14.12 34.92 8.01
N ASP A 164 12.89 34.83 8.51
CA ASP A 164 12.55 35.21 9.87
C ASP A 164 12.69 34.01 10.83
N PRO A 165 13.56 34.06 11.86
CA PRO A 165 13.72 32.96 12.81
C PRO A 165 12.47 32.68 13.66
N LYS A 166 11.56 33.66 13.81
CA LYS A 166 10.34 33.50 14.62
C LYS A 166 9.24 32.76 13.85
N SER A 167 8.86 33.29 12.69
CA SER A 167 7.77 32.74 11.86
C SER A 167 8.21 31.65 10.89
N ARG A 168 9.51 31.51 10.65
CA ARG A 168 10.10 30.63 9.62
C ARG A 168 9.66 30.93 8.19
N LEU A 169 9.21 32.16 7.94
CA LEU A 169 8.85 32.66 6.62
C LEU A 169 10.05 33.29 5.91
N ARG A 170 10.08 33.14 4.59
CA ARG A 170 11.09 33.72 3.69
C ARG A 170 10.56 35.04 3.13
N TYR A 171 11.39 36.08 3.13
CA TYR A 171 10.99 37.43 2.68
C TYR A 171 12.03 38.08 1.76
N HIS A 172 11.57 39.00 0.92
CA HIS A 172 12.40 39.70 -0.06
C HIS A 172 12.93 41.04 0.46
N ASN A 173 12.03 41.89 0.95
CA ASN A 173 12.33 43.26 1.39
C ASN A 173 11.75 43.55 2.79
N LYS A 174 12.09 44.73 3.32
CA LYS A 174 11.64 45.20 4.64
C LYS A 174 10.11 45.32 4.78
N GLU A 175 9.41 45.65 3.69
CA GLU A 175 7.95 45.81 3.69
C GLU A 175 7.25 44.47 3.96
N VAL A 176 7.71 43.40 3.29
CA VAL A 176 7.20 42.06 3.55
C VAL A 176 7.57 41.59 4.95
N PHE A 177 8.74 41.96 5.47
CA PHE A 177 9.10 41.66 6.86
C PHE A 177 8.20 42.38 7.88
N ALA A 178 7.87 43.64 7.65
CA ALA A 178 6.93 44.40 8.49
C ALA A 178 5.54 43.76 8.47
N LEU A 179 5.07 43.35 7.28
CA LEU A 179 3.83 42.60 7.12
C LEU A 179 3.87 41.31 7.97
N ILE A 180 4.90 40.47 7.81
CA ILE A 180 5.05 39.22 8.58
C ILE A 180 4.97 39.45 10.09
N ARG A 181 5.48 40.57 10.61
CA ARG A 181 5.43 40.89 12.04
C ARG A 181 4.07 41.38 12.53
N SER A 182 3.23 41.87 11.64
CA SER A 182 1.83 42.19 11.94
C SER A 182 0.89 40.98 11.81
N LEU A 183 1.33 39.90 11.15
CA LEU A 183 0.49 38.72 10.92
C LEU A 183 0.26 37.92 12.21
N PRO A 184 -0.98 37.42 12.42
CA PRO A 184 -1.24 36.42 13.45
C PRO A 184 -0.46 35.13 13.20
N GLN A 185 -0.14 34.42 14.27
CA GLN A 185 0.61 33.17 14.22
C GLN A 185 -0.08 32.09 13.36
N SER A 186 -1.41 32.01 13.39
CA SER A 186 -2.19 31.07 12.58
C SER A 186 -2.01 31.30 11.07
N THR A 187 -1.93 32.56 10.63
CA THR A 187 -1.72 32.88 9.21
C THR A 187 -0.31 32.49 8.77
N ALA A 188 0.70 32.69 9.63
CA ALA A 188 2.07 32.27 9.33
C ALA A 188 2.17 30.74 9.17
N GLU A 189 1.42 29.98 9.97
CA GLU A 189 1.31 28.53 9.86
C GLU A 189 0.66 28.07 8.54
N LEU A 190 -0.39 28.75 8.07
CA LEU A 190 -0.99 28.48 6.76
C LEU A 190 -0.02 28.70 5.59
N TYR A 191 0.79 29.78 5.64
CA TYR A 191 1.85 29.98 4.64
C TYR A 191 2.91 28.88 4.70
N LEU A 192 3.22 28.39 5.90
CA LEU A 192 4.15 27.29 6.09
C LEU A 192 3.58 25.95 5.58
N GLU A 193 2.27 25.75 5.70
CA GLU A 193 1.54 24.60 5.17
C GLU A 193 1.52 24.60 3.65
N ALA A 194 1.25 25.75 3.02
CA ALA A 194 1.33 25.91 1.58
C ALA A 194 2.72 25.58 1.02
N ARG A 195 3.79 25.87 1.78
CA ARG A 195 5.18 25.48 1.44
C ARG A 195 5.49 24.01 1.73
N GLY A 196 4.67 23.32 2.53
CA GLY A 196 4.94 21.96 3.01
C GLY A 196 5.97 21.89 4.15
N ALA A 197 6.21 22.99 4.87
CA ALA A 197 7.13 23.06 6.01
C ALA A 197 6.41 23.15 7.37
N HIS A 198 5.10 22.96 7.39
CA HIS A 198 4.27 23.07 8.59
C HIS A 198 4.52 21.92 9.57
N THR A 199 4.73 22.25 10.84
CA THR A 199 4.93 21.26 11.90
C THR A 199 3.65 21.13 12.72
N ILE A 200 2.87 20.07 12.46
CA ILE A 200 1.71 19.71 13.29
C ILE A 200 2.23 18.93 14.50
N LEU A 201 2.02 19.44 15.71
CA LEU A 201 2.23 18.69 16.95
C LEU A 201 1.18 17.57 17.02
N LYS A 202 1.61 16.35 17.28
CA LYS A 202 0.75 15.16 17.43
C LYS A 202 0.78 14.67 18.85
#